data_AF-A0A120A504-F1
#
_entry.id   AF-A0A120A504-F1
#
_cell.length_a   1.000
_cell.length_b   1.000
_cell.length_c   1.000
_cell.angle_alpha   90.00
_cell.angle_beta   90.00
_cell.angle_gamma   90.00
#
_symmetry.space_group_name_H-M   'P 1'
#
loop_
_entity.id
_entity.type
_entity.pdbx_description
1 polymer ?
#
loop_
_entity_poly.entity_id
_entity_poly.type
_entity_poly.pdbx_seq_one_letter_code
_entity_poly.pdbx_strand_id
1 'polypeptide(L)'
;MKLRLIIRIAMIVSIVLLCTGFGVYSFFRLNEVESQKDFNLYTLVPQSAIAVLETDRMAELVDDINQLSCSKDNHFLYASELFVYLKNYLHTLLEDTPHGLSKQMNKMLISFHEPDTPLNQVLYCSLGSGDYELVESFIRKYCSSSFPSKFFDYRGEEISIYPMPDGRFLSAYFTSDFLAISFQKRLIEQVIDARLSKKSLIDMSSFKLMHAGKNANVEATVYVRIKSVEMGKNTDGIRSQTYLGSWAEFDLKLNENAIYCSGISHGSDTTHTFINALRRQQPVEGFPGERLPLSTFFYDCWAISDMDAMCSFTAEQEYAKATYSDYIKERDEEWMDFLKMYAGDQVISCLFQSKDTVNEIPCAVMSVPVKNVLQAERRLQSLLYTSPKEVDAPPVPQAYPDYHLYPKAKGYRYYILPRNTLLTQLTGITESALYTYVCFYRGHLLMAPDVVSLTAYIDAMENEEVLDGIPLYEEGIGSLSPTYSFVMMVDMEKMVEQPETYVRLIPNFFFRQAKFFRHFVLSIQFTCVEEVVYPNLVFLYKGDKI
;
A
#
# COMPACT_ATOMS: atom_id res chain seq x y z
N MET A 1 -47.15 -58.41 37.32
CA MET A 1 -45.82 -57.81 37.04
C MET A 1 -45.51 -57.56 35.55
N LYS A 2 -46.05 -58.34 34.58
CA LYS A 2 -45.69 -58.22 33.15
C LYS A 2 -46.24 -56.96 32.42
N LEU A 3 -47.44 -56.47 32.75
CA LEU A 3 -48.07 -55.35 32.03
C LEU A 3 -47.39 -53.99 32.29
N ARG A 4 -46.98 -53.72 33.54
CA ARG A 4 -46.25 -52.48 33.90
C ARG A 4 -44.87 -52.39 33.24
N LEU A 5 -44.23 -53.53 32.97
CA LEU A 5 -42.94 -53.57 32.28
C LEU A 5 -43.10 -53.23 30.79
N ILE A 6 -44.13 -53.76 30.14
CA ILE A 6 -44.44 -53.50 28.72
C ILE A 6 -44.79 -52.03 28.49
N ILE A 7 -45.58 -51.42 29.38
CA ILE A 7 -45.93 -49.98 29.28
C ILE A 7 -44.69 -49.10 29.45
N ARG A 8 -43.77 -49.44 30.37
CA ARG A 8 -42.50 -48.71 30.53
C ARG A 8 -41.63 -48.81 29.28
N ILE A 9 -41.52 -50.01 28.69
CA ILE A 9 -40.74 -50.20 27.47
C ILE A 9 -41.35 -49.42 26.30
N ALA A 10 -42.68 -49.48 26.12
CA ALA A 10 -43.36 -48.73 25.07
C ALA A 10 -43.17 -47.21 25.21
N MET A 11 -43.23 -46.69 26.44
CA MET A 11 -43.02 -45.25 26.71
C MET A 11 -41.58 -44.83 26.40
N ILE A 12 -40.58 -45.63 26.81
CA ILE A 12 -39.17 -45.37 26.52
C ILE A 12 -38.92 -45.42 25.01
N VAL A 13 -39.47 -46.41 24.31
CA VAL A 13 -39.33 -46.55 22.85
C VAL A 13 -39.98 -45.38 22.11
N SER A 14 -41.15 -44.91 22.53
CA SER A 14 -41.78 -43.72 21.94
C SER A 14 -40.98 -42.43 22.17
N ILE A 15 -40.40 -42.24 23.36
CA ILE A 15 -39.55 -41.08 23.65
C ILE A 15 -38.28 -41.14 22.79
N VAL A 16 -37.63 -42.31 22.71
CA VAL A 16 -36.44 -42.50 21.87
C VAL A 16 -36.77 -42.24 20.41
N LEU A 17 -37.87 -42.78 19.88
CA LEU A 17 -38.32 -42.54 18.50
C LEU A 17 -38.56 -41.07 18.22
N LEU A 18 -39.19 -40.34 19.15
CA LEU A 18 -39.46 -38.90 19.02
C LEU A 18 -38.18 -38.07 19.07
N CYS A 19 -37.22 -38.44 19.93
CA CYS A 19 -35.89 -37.83 19.98
C CYS A 19 -35.07 -38.11 18.71
N THR A 20 -35.09 -39.33 18.17
CA THR A 20 -34.46 -39.62 16.87
C THR A 20 -35.17 -38.92 15.72
N GLY A 21 -36.49 -38.84 15.73
CA GLY A 21 -37.26 -38.11 14.71
C GLY A 21 -36.94 -36.63 14.70
N PHE A 22 -36.85 -36.01 15.89
CA PHE A 22 -36.44 -34.62 16.06
C PHE A 22 -34.97 -34.41 15.68
N GLY A 23 -34.07 -35.32 16.08
CA GLY A 23 -32.66 -35.26 15.71
C GLY A 23 -32.43 -35.38 14.21
N VAL A 24 -33.12 -36.30 13.55
CA VAL A 24 -33.08 -36.49 12.09
C VAL A 24 -33.71 -35.31 11.37
N TYR A 25 -34.87 -34.81 11.81
CA TYR A 25 -35.50 -33.61 11.25
C TYR A 25 -34.61 -32.38 11.40
N SER A 26 -34.04 -32.16 12.59
CA SER A 26 -33.14 -31.04 12.86
C SER A 26 -31.85 -31.17 12.04
N PHE A 27 -31.31 -32.38 11.88
CA PHE A 27 -30.14 -32.63 11.04
C PHE A 27 -30.43 -32.38 9.55
N PHE A 28 -31.58 -32.84 9.04
CA PHE A 28 -32.00 -32.53 7.66
C PHE A 28 -32.22 -31.03 7.46
N ARG A 29 -32.82 -30.33 8.42
CA ARG A 29 -33.01 -28.87 8.34
C ARG A 29 -31.69 -28.11 8.43
N LEU A 30 -30.73 -28.57 9.25
CA LEU A 30 -29.38 -28.02 9.31
C LEU A 30 -28.62 -28.27 8.00
N ASN A 31 -28.72 -29.46 7.41
CA ASN A 31 -28.14 -29.76 6.10
C ASN A 31 -28.80 -28.97 4.96
N GLU A 32 -30.12 -28.72 5.02
CA GLU A 32 -30.82 -27.93 4.00
C GLU A 32 -30.38 -26.45 4.06
N VAL A 33 -30.16 -25.93 5.27
CA VAL A 33 -29.57 -24.60 5.53
C VAL A 33 -28.07 -24.55 5.16
N GLU A 34 -27.31 -25.64 5.34
CA GLU A 34 -25.92 -25.76 4.85
C GLU A 34 -25.83 -25.97 3.31
N SER A 35 -26.90 -26.46 2.67
CA SER A 35 -26.93 -26.76 1.23
C SER A 35 -27.30 -25.57 0.34
N GLN A 36 -27.72 -24.43 0.92
CA GLN A 36 -27.83 -23.18 0.16
C GLN A 36 -26.42 -22.75 -0.27
N LYS A 37 -26.12 -22.99 -1.56
CA LYS A 37 -24.84 -22.67 -2.20
C LYS A 37 -24.42 -21.25 -1.85
N ASP A 38 -23.29 -21.11 -1.15
CA ASP A 38 -22.63 -19.83 -0.91
C ASP A 38 -22.40 -19.15 -2.26
N PHE A 39 -23.07 -18.02 -2.50
CA PHE A 39 -23.01 -17.32 -3.77
C PHE A 39 -21.62 -16.69 -3.93
N ASN A 40 -20.92 -16.99 -5.02
CA ASN A 40 -19.60 -16.43 -5.25
C ASN A 40 -19.71 -14.96 -5.70
N LEU A 41 -19.56 -14.03 -4.76
CA LEU A 41 -19.64 -12.58 -4.99
C LEU A 41 -18.64 -12.06 -6.03
N TYR A 42 -17.50 -12.73 -6.24
CA TYR A 42 -16.53 -12.33 -7.27
C TYR A 42 -17.07 -12.47 -8.70
N THR A 43 -18.14 -13.24 -8.90
CA THR A 43 -18.83 -13.35 -10.19
C THR A 43 -19.57 -12.06 -10.58
N LEU A 44 -19.77 -11.15 -9.61
CA LEU A 44 -20.42 -9.86 -9.81
C LEU A 44 -19.41 -8.73 -10.04
N VAL A 45 -18.16 -8.89 -9.58
CA VAL A 45 -17.16 -7.82 -9.59
C VAL A 45 -16.67 -7.59 -11.03
N PRO A 46 -16.79 -6.38 -11.59
CA PRO A 46 -16.27 -6.08 -12.92
C PRO A 46 -14.75 -6.27 -13.00
N GLN A 47 -14.26 -6.75 -14.15
CA GLN A 47 -12.82 -6.94 -14.38
C GLN A 47 -12.01 -5.63 -14.32
N SER A 48 -12.67 -4.48 -14.46
CA SER A 48 -12.06 -3.15 -14.35
C SER A 48 -11.76 -2.72 -12.92
N ALA A 49 -12.16 -3.49 -11.90
CA ALA A 49 -11.87 -3.17 -10.51
C ALA A 49 -10.35 -2.99 -10.30
N ILE A 50 -10.00 -1.93 -9.57
CA ILE A 50 -8.61 -1.58 -9.22
C ILE A 50 -8.20 -2.14 -7.85
N ALA A 51 -9.18 -2.33 -6.95
CA ALA A 51 -8.98 -3.03 -5.69
C ALA A 51 -10.26 -3.72 -5.22
N VAL A 52 -10.13 -4.74 -4.38
CA VAL A 52 -11.24 -5.42 -3.69
C VAL A 52 -10.84 -5.68 -2.24
N LEU A 53 -11.65 -5.18 -1.30
CA LEU A 53 -11.60 -5.57 0.11
C LEU A 53 -12.58 -6.72 0.32
N GLU A 54 -12.14 -7.78 0.97
CA GLU A 54 -12.93 -8.94 1.36
C GLU A 54 -12.87 -9.13 2.88
N THR A 55 -14.01 -9.39 3.50
CA THR A 55 -14.08 -9.85 4.89
C THR A 55 -15.29 -10.77 5.05
N ASP A 56 -15.15 -11.80 5.89
CA ASP A 56 -16.23 -12.65 6.36
C ASP A 56 -16.68 -12.31 7.80
N ARG A 57 -16.12 -11.23 8.36
CA ARG A 57 -16.33 -10.77 9.73
C ARG A 57 -16.49 -9.24 9.80
N MET A 58 -17.30 -8.66 8.91
CA MET A 58 -17.45 -7.20 8.78
C MET A 58 -17.79 -6.50 10.10
N ALA A 59 -18.64 -7.08 10.95
CA ALA A 59 -18.97 -6.52 12.26
C ALA A 59 -17.73 -6.38 13.15
N GLU A 60 -16.92 -7.43 13.23
CA GLU A 60 -15.69 -7.43 14.02
C GLU A 60 -14.64 -6.48 13.45
N LEU A 61 -14.51 -6.44 12.12
CA LEU A 61 -13.63 -5.48 11.44
C LEU A 61 -13.99 -4.02 11.81
N VAL A 62 -15.28 -3.68 11.83
CA VAL A 62 -15.74 -2.34 12.22
C VAL A 62 -15.45 -2.05 13.69
N ASP A 63 -15.65 -3.03 14.58
CA ASP A 63 -15.32 -2.92 16.00
C ASP A 63 -13.82 -2.70 16.22
N ASP A 64 -12.97 -3.50 15.57
CA ASP A 64 -11.52 -3.39 15.65
C ASP A 64 -11.03 -2.03 15.13
N ILE A 65 -11.60 -1.55 14.01
CA ILE A 65 -11.32 -0.20 13.49
C ILE A 65 -11.71 0.87 14.51
N ASN A 66 -12.84 0.72 15.22
CA ASN A 66 -13.26 1.67 16.25
C ASN A 66 -12.33 1.67 17.47
N GLN A 67 -11.65 0.56 17.76
CA GLN A 67 -10.70 0.47 18.87
C GLN A 67 -9.31 1.04 18.58
N LEU A 68 -8.98 1.29 17.31
CA LEU A 68 -7.72 1.95 16.93
C LEU A 68 -7.60 3.34 17.60
N SER A 69 -6.41 3.67 18.07
CA SER A 69 -6.10 4.98 18.65
C SER A 69 -6.38 6.13 17.67
N CYS A 70 -6.07 5.95 16.38
CA CYS A 70 -6.41 6.96 15.37
C CYS A 70 -7.92 7.22 15.28
N SER A 71 -8.76 6.17 15.37
CA SER A 71 -10.21 6.31 15.40
C SER A 71 -10.71 7.01 16.66
N LYS A 72 -10.11 6.70 17.83
CA LYS A 72 -10.42 7.37 19.11
C LYS A 72 -10.09 8.86 19.07
N ASP A 73 -9.03 9.23 18.35
CA ASP A 73 -8.61 10.61 18.12
C ASP A 73 -9.36 11.30 16.96
N ASN A 74 -10.35 10.63 16.37
CA ASN A 74 -11.16 11.10 15.23
C ASN A 74 -10.40 11.25 13.90
N HIS A 75 -9.29 10.54 13.74
CA HIS A 75 -8.55 10.40 12.50
C HIS A 75 -9.05 9.18 11.72
N PHE A 76 -9.96 9.41 10.76
CA PHE A 76 -10.55 8.36 9.93
C PHE A 76 -10.08 8.41 8.48
N LEU A 77 -10.01 7.24 7.84
CA LEU A 77 -9.77 7.11 6.40
C LEU A 77 -11.10 7.24 5.63
N TYR A 78 -11.23 8.29 4.83
CA TYR A 78 -12.42 8.58 4.02
C TYR A 78 -12.25 8.14 2.56
N ALA A 79 -11.64 6.98 2.35
CA ALA A 79 -11.43 6.43 1.00
C ALA A 79 -12.72 5.85 0.38
N SER A 80 -13.72 5.51 1.19
CA SER A 80 -15.00 4.99 0.72
C SER A 80 -16.17 5.54 1.53
N GLU A 81 -17.07 6.26 0.87
CA GLU A 81 -18.33 6.71 1.44
C GLU A 81 -19.23 5.51 1.78
N LEU A 82 -19.24 4.45 0.95
CA LEU A 82 -19.99 3.23 1.27
C LEU A 82 -19.53 2.59 2.57
N PHE A 83 -18.22 2.52 2.80
CA PHE A 83 -17.68 1.98 4.05
C PHE A 83 -18.02 2.87 5.25
N VAL A 84 -17.97 4.20 5.10
CA VAL A 84 -18.38 5.14 6.15
C VAL A 84 -19.86 4.96 6.50
N TYR A 85 -20.73 4.82 5.50
CA TYR A 85 -22.15 4.52 5.72
C TYR A 85 -22.33 3.19 6.42
N LEU A 86 -21.67 2.15 5.93
CA LEU A 86 -21.74 0.82 6.54
C LEU A 86 -21.33 0.90 8.02
N LYS A 87 -20.17 1.48 8.32
CA LYS A 87 -19.68 1.70 9.68
C LYS A 87 -20.71 2.41 10.58
N ASN A 88 -21.34 3.47 10.08
CA ASN A 88 -22.29 4.27 10.86
C ASN A 88 -23.62 3.55 11.13
N TYR A 89 -24.02 2.65 10.24
CA TYR A 89 -25.35 2.02 10.26
C TYR A 89 -25.32 0.52 10.60
N LEU A 90 -24.14 -0.11 10.65
CA LEU A 90 -23.99 -1.55 10.90
C LEU A 90 -24.51 -1.93 12.28
N HIS A 91 -24.24 -1.15 13.32
CA HIS A 91 -24.78 -1.41 14.66
C HIS A 91 -26.31 -1.30 14.69
N THR A 92 -26.89 -0.30 14.03
CA THR A 92 -28.35 -0.17 13.91
C THR A 92 -28.97 -1.39 13.20
N LEU A 93 -28.31 -1.86 12.14
CA LEU A 93 -28.72 -3.07 11.43
C LEU A 93 -28.64 -4.30 12.35
N LEU A 94 -27.57 -4.43 13.13
CA LEU A 94 -27.38 -5.52 14.09
C LEU A 94 -28.40 -5.48 15.23
N GLU A 95 -28.74 -4.31 15.76
CA GLU A 95 -29.75 -4.13 16.81
C GLU A 95 -31.15 -4.55 16.35
N ASP A 96 -31.49 -4.31 15.08
CA ASP A 96 -32.75 -4.76 14.48
C ASP A 96 -32.74 -6.28 14.17
N THR A 97 -31.63 -7.00 14.41
CA THR A 97 -31.48 -8.45 14.23
C THR A 97 -31.27 -9.20 15.55
N PRO A 98 -32.25 -9.98 16.07
CA PRO A 98 -32.11 -10.69 17.36
C PRO A 98 -30.98 -11.75 17.40
N HIS A 99 -30.49 -12.18 16.23
CA HIS A 99 -29.49 -13.23 16.08
C HIS A 99 -28.20 -12.75 15.37
N GLY A 100 -28.04 -11.45 15.14
CA GLY A 100 -26.95 -10.89 14.33
C GLY A 100 -27.15 -11.10 12.83
N LEU A 101 -26.13 -10.74 12.04
CA LEU A 101 -26.11 -11.01 10.59
C LEU A 101 -26.06 -12.51 10.32
N SER A 102 -26.70 -12.95 9.24
CA SER A 102 -26.53 -14.32 8.76
C SER A 102 -25.06 -14.58 8.39
N LYS A 103 -24.64 -15.85 8.43
CA LYS A 103 -23.29 -16.25 8.01
C LYS A 103 -22.98 -15.80 6.59
N GLN A 104 -23.98 -15.88 5.71
CA GLN A 104 -23.93 -15.44 4.31
C GLN A 104 -23.72 -13.93 4.21
N MET A 105 -24.48 -13.15 4.97
CA MET A 105 -24.44 -11.68 4.92
C MET A 105 -23.21 -11.08 5.61
N ASN A 106 -22.59 -11.82 6.54
CA ASN A 106 -21.33 -11.42 7.17
C ASN A 106 -20.15 -11.44 6.18
N LYS A 107 -20.28 -12.18 5.07
CA LYS A 107 -19.36 -12.18 3.94
C LYS A 107 -19.67 -11.02 3.00
N MET A 108 -18.79 -10.02 3.04
CA MET A 108 -18.91 -8.80 2.26
C MET A 108 -17.67 -8.54 1.41
N LEU A 109 -17.90 -8.01 0.21
CA LEU A 109 -16.86 -7.48 -0.66
C LEU A 109 -17.09 -5.99 -0.89
N ILE A 110 -16.02 -5.19 -0.96
CA ILE A 110 -16.06 -3.83 -1.46
C ILE A 110 -15.07 -3.71 -2.62
N SER A 111 -15.57 -3.45 -3.83
CA SER A 111 -14.70 -3.19 -4.99
C SER A 111 -14.55 -1.70 -5.26
N PHE A 112 -13.34 -1.27 -5.61
CA PHE A 112 -12.98 0.11 -5.94
C PHE A 112 -12.75 0.25 -7.45
N HIS A 113 -13.17 1.38 -8.05
CA HIS A 113 -13.18 1.60 -9.49
C HIS A 113 -12.72 2.99 -9.89
N GLU A 114 -12.17 3.11 -11.10
CA GLU A 114 -11.76 4.40 -11.67
C GLU A 114 -12.96 5.29 -12.10
N PRO A 115 -12.86 6.62 -11.97
CA PRO A 115 -11.78 7.34 -11.26
C PRO A 115 -11.78 7.08 -9.75
N ASP A 116 -10.59 6.99 -9.13
CA ASP A 116 -10.44 6.85 -7.67
C ASP A 116 -11.07 8.03 -6.92
N THR A 117 -12.32 7.86 -6.51
CA THR A 117 -13.11 8.84 -5.76
C THR A 117 -13.86 8.14 -4.64
N PRO A 118 -14.18 8.82 -3.52
CA PRO A 118 -14.90 8.22 -2.41
C PRO A 118 -16.30 7.67 -2.73
N LEU A 119 -16.84 7.93 -3.93
CA LEU A 119 -18.15 7.41 -4.36
C LEU A 119 -18.06 6.22 -5.31
N ASN A 120 -16.88 5.95 -5.89
CA ASN A 120 -16.70 4.92 -6.92
C ASN A 120 -16.36 3.57 -6.32
N GLN A 121 -17.24 3.08 -5.44
CA GLN A 121 -17.17 1.72 -4.93
C GLN A 121 -18.49 0.98 -5.13
N VAL A 122 -18.43 -0.33 -5.01
CA VAL A 122 -19.60 -1.20 -4.91
C VAL A 122 -19.42 -2.10 -3.70
N LEU A 123 -20.41 -2.12 -2.82
CA LEU A 123 -20.53 -3.07 -1.71
C LEU A 123 -21.34 -4.26 -2.20
N TYR A 124 -20.86 -5.48 -1.96
CA TYR A 124 -21.54 -6.73 -2.27
C TYR A 124 -21.74 -7.53 -0.99
N CYS A 125 -22.93 -8.10 -0.83
CA CYS A 125 -23.26 -9.01 0.26
C CYS A 125 -23.90 -10.27 -0.34
N SER A 126 -23.57 -11.45 0.17
CA SER A 126 -24.35 -12.64 -0.13
C SER A 126 -25.56 -12.69 0.80
N LEU A 127 -26.68 -13.23 0.31
CA LEU A 127 -27.93 -13.26 1.06
C LEU A 127 -28.32 -14.71 1.34
N GLY A 128 -28.62 -14.99 2.60
CA GLY A 128 -29.29 -16.19 3.05
C GLY A 128 -30.81 -16.02 3.08
N SER A 129 -31.48 -17.08 3.52
CA SER A 129 -32.93 -17.08 3.68
C SER A 129 -33.41 -16.02 4.68
N GLY A 130 -34.21 -15.05 4.23
CA GLY A 130 -34.79 -13.98 5.05
C GLY A 130 -33.97 -12.67 5.09
N ASP A 131 -32.75 -12.67 4.54
CA ASP A 131 -31.90 -11.46 4.52
C ASP A 131 -32.42 -10.42 3.53
N TYR A 132 -33.11 -10.85 2.48
CA TYR A 132 -33.73 -9.95 1.50
C TYR A 132 -34.74 -9.02 2.19
N GLU A 133 -35.71 -9.59 2.91
CA GLU A 133 -36.75 -8.81 3.60
C GLU A 133 -36.15 -7.92 4.68
N LEU A 134 -35.10 -8.39 5.34
CA LEU A 134 -34.38 -7.66 6.37
C LEU A 134 -33.74 -6.40 5.80
N VAL A 135 -32.92 -6.54 4.75
CA VAL A 135 -32.25 -5.41 4.13
C VAL A 135 -33.26 -4.48 3.44
N GLU A 136 -34.31 -5.00 2.81
CA GLU A 136 -35.36 -4.16 2.23
C GLU A 136 -36.04 -3.30 3.31
N SER A 137 -36.38 -3.91 4.46
CA SER A 137 -36.99 -3.19 5.57
C SER A 137 -36.05 -2.14 6.16
N PHE A 138 -34.75 -2.45 6.25
CA PHE A 138 -33.73 -1.53 6.73
C PHE A 138 -33.57 -0.32 5.82
N ILE A 139 -33.42 -0.55 4.50
CA ILE A 139 -33.33 0.53 3.51
C ILE A 139 -34.60 1.39 3.54
N ARG A 140 -35.79 0.78 3.63
CA ARG A 140 -37.05 1.53 3.74
C ARG A 140 -37.18 2.31 5.04
N LYS A 141 -36.59 1.86 6.15
CA LYS A 141 -36.72 2.51 7.47
C LYS A 141 -35.71 3.65 7.65
N TYR A 142 -34.47 3.46 7.18
CA TYR A 142 -33.35 4.36 7.46
C TYR A 142 -32.87 5.15 6.25
N CYS A 143 -33.14 4.66 5.04
CA CYS A 143 -32.80 5.36 3.80
C CYS A 143 -34.02 6.03 3.15
N SER A 144 -35.23 5.94 3.73
CA SER A 144 -36.41 6.63 3.19
C SER A 144 -36.29 8.14 3.36
N SER A 145 -36.08 8.84 2.24
CA SER A 145 -36.39 10.27 2.15
C SER A 145 -37.87 10.49 1.85
N SER A 146 -38.30 11.76 1.81
CA SER A 146 -39.66 12.17 1.41
C SER A 146 -40.04 11.79 -0.03
N PHE A 147 -39.10 11.22 -0.81
CA PHE A 147 -39.29 10.85 -2.20
C PHE A 147 -39.41 9.33 -2.37
N PRO A 148 -40.31 8.82 -3.23
CA PRO A 148 -40.46 7.40 -3.45
C PRO A 148 -39.22 6.81 -4.15
N SER A 149 -38.90 5.56 -3.85
CA SER A 149 -37.90 4.79 -4.60
C SER A 149 -38.34 4.64 -6.06
N LYS A 150 -37.36 4.55 -6.97
CA LYS A 150 -37.59 4.35 -8.40
C LYS A 150 -36.94 3.04 -8.85
N PHE A 151 -37.59 2.35 -9.76
CA PHE A 151 -37.07 1.16 -10.41
C PHE A 151 -36.65 1.50 -11.84
N PHE A 152 -35.54 0.92 -12.28
CA PHE A 152 -35.00 1.09 -13.62
C PHE A 152 -34.65 -0.27 -14.19
N ASP A 153 -35.21 -0.63 -15.34
CA ASP A 153 -34.83 -1.83 -16.07
C ASP A 153 -33.52 -1.59 -16.82
N TYR A 154 -32.54 -2.46 -16.61
CA TYR A 154 -31.30 -2.50 -17.37
C TYR A 154 -31.05 -3.92 -17.85
N ARG A 155 -31.25 -4.14 -19.16
CA ARG A 155 -31.06 -5.45 -19.82
C ARG A 155 -31.90 -6.57 -19.20
N GLY A 156 -33.11 -6.25 -18.75
CA GLY A 156 -34.02 -7.21 -18.11
C GLY A 156 -33.73 -7.49 -16.64
N GLU A 157 -32.79 -6.77 -16.04
CA GLU A 157 -32.50 -6.79 -14.60
C GLU A 157 -32.96 -5.47 -13.97
N GLU A 158 -33.51 -5.53 -12.77
CA GLU A 158 -34.04 -4.36 -12.07
C GLU A 158 -32.97 -3.67 -11.20
N ILE A 159 -32.85 -2.35 -11.35
CA ILE A 159 -32.05 -1.49 -10.47
C ILE A 159 -33.00 -0.64 -9.62
N SER A 160 -32.91 -0.81 -8.31
CA SER A 160 -33.61 0.01 -7.34
C SER A 160 -32.79 1.26 -7.02
N ILE A 161 -33.42 2.44 -7.06
CA ILE A 161 -32.80 3.73 -6.72
C ILE A 161 -33.49 4.30 -5.49
N TYR A 162 -32.72 4.42 -4.40
CA TYR A 162 -33.16 4.95 -3.13
C TYR A 162 -32.64 6.38 -2.93
N PRO A 163 -33.53 7.39 -2.86
CA PRO A 163 -33.13 8.76 -2.55
C PRO A 163 -32.79 8.90 -1.07
N MET A 164 -31.57 9.34 -0.77
CA MET A 164 -31.03 9.48 0.58
C MET A 164 -31.37 10.85 1.18
N PRO A 165 -31.40 11.00 2.52
CA PRO A 165 -31.73 12.27 3.19
C PRO A 165 -30.80 13.45 2.86
N ASP A 166 -29.56 13.17 2.48
CA ASP A 166 -28.55 14.17 2.10
C ASP A 166 -28.61 14.58 0.62
N GLY A 167 -29.62 14.10 -0.11
CA GLY A 167 -29.83 14.39 -1.53
C GLY A 167 -29.07 13.48 -2.49
N ARG A 168 -28.27 12.52 -2.00
CA ARG A 168 -27.65 11.49 -2.84
C ARG A 168 -28.64 10.40 -3.23
N PHE A 169 -28.22 9.53 -4.16
CA PHE A 169 -28.97 8.35 -4.58
C PHE A 169 -28.14 7.09 -4.36
N LEU A 170 -28.76 6.09 -3.75
CA LEU A 170 -28.18 4.77 -3.58
C LEU A 170 -28.80 3.84 -4.63
N SER A 171 -27.99 3.30 -5.52
CA SER A 171 -28.42 2.32 -6.52
C SER A 171 -28.14 0.92 -6.00
N ALA A 172 -29.13 0.04 -6.08
CA ALA A 172 -29.04 -1.34 -5.64
C ALA A 172 -29.48 -2.30 -6.73
N TYR A 173 -28.71 -3.37 -6.89
CA TYR A 173 -29.11 -4.56 -7.62
C TYR A 173 -29.29 -5.68 -6.62
N PHE A 174 -30.54 -6.10 -6.45
CA PHE A 174 -30.99 -6.89 -5.32
C PHE A 174 -31.73 -8.13 -5.82
N THR A 175 -31.28 -9.30 -5.37
CA THR A 175 -31.84 -10.61 -5.74
C THR A 175 -32.05 -11.45 -4.48
N SER A 176 -32.56 -12.68 -4.61
CA SER A 176 -32.63 -13.61 -3.47
C SER A 176 -31.27 -14.06 -2.95
N ASP A 177 -30.23 -14.02 -3.78
CA ASP A 177 -28.94 -14.66 -3.49
C ASP A 177 -27.85 -13.65 -3.12
N PHE A 178 -27.98 -12.40 -3.57
CA PHE A 178 -27.00 -11.35 -3.34
C PHE A 178 -27.60 -9.95 -3.42
N LEU A 179 -26.82 -9.01 -2.89
CA LEU A 179 -27.04 -7.57 -2.96
C LEU A 179 -25.77 -6.89 -3.46
N ALA A 180 -25.90 -5.98 -4.42
CA ALA A 180 -24.83 -5.08 -4.85
C ALA A 180 -25.32 -3.62 -4.76
N ILE A 181 -24.58 -2.76 -4.06
CA ILE A 181 -24.98 -1.38 -3.79
C ILE A 181 -23.85 -0.40 -4.16
N SER A 182 -24.23 0.73 -4.77
CA SER A 182 -23.32 1.84 -5.07
C SER A 182 -24.03 3.18 -5.08
N PHE A 183 -23.30 4.26 -4.74
CA PHE A 183 -23.74 5.63 -5.03
C PHE A 183 -23.71 5.96 -6.53
N GLN A 184 -23.11 5.11 -7.36
CA GLN A 184 -22.97 5.29 -8.79
C GLN A 184 -23.79 4.23 -9.55
N LYS A 185 -24.91 4.65 -10.13
CA LYS A 185 -25.76 3.77 -10.97
C LYS A 185 -24.97 3.06 -12.06
N ARG A 186 -24.02 3.76 -12.69
CA ARG A 186 -23.13 3.19 -13.73
C ARG A 186 -22.36 1.96 -13.23
N LEU A 187 -21.93 1.94 -11.97
CA LEU A 187 -21.21 0.79 -11.43
C LEU A 187 -22.14 -0.41 -11.24
N ILE A 188 -23.40 -0.19 -10.87
CA ILE A 188 -24.40 -1.28 -10.81
C ILE A 188 -24.70 -1.84 -12.21
N GLU A 189 -24.80 -0.99 -13.23
CA GLU A 189 -24.93 -1.45 -14.62
C GLU A 189 -23.73 -2.32 -15.04
N GLN A 190 -22.50 -1.96 -14.62
CA GLN A 190 -21.30 -2.76 -14.87
C GLN A 190 -21.30 -4.10 -14.12
N VAL A 191 -21.85 -4.15 -12.91
CA VAL A 191 -22.05 -5.40 -12.16
C VAL A 191 -23.01 -6.32 -12.89
N ILE A 192 -24.13 -5.77 -13.38
CA ILE A 192 -25.09 -6.52 -14.20
C ILE A 192 -24.42 -7.03 -15.48
N ASP A 193 -23.65 -6.18 -16.17
CA ASP A 193 -22.90 -6.58 -17.36
C ASP A 193 -21.89 -7.71 -17.08
N ALA A 194 -21.14 -7.64 -15.98
CA ALA A 194 -20.19 -8.67 -15.58
C ALA A 194 -20.88 -10.03 -15.34
N ARG A 195 -22.02 -10.01 -14.62
CA ARG A 195 -22.84 -11.20 -14.35
C ARG A 195 -23.42 -11.81 -15.62
N LEU A 196 -24.10 -11.01 -16.43
CA LEU A 196 -24.79 -11.48 -17.64
C LEU A 196 -23.81 -11.97 -18.71
N SER A 197 -22.66 -11.29 -18.85
CA SER A 197 -21.62 -11.68 -19.82
C SER A 197 -20.75 -12.85 -19.35
N LYS A 198 -20.81 -13.22 -18.06
CA LYS A 198 -19.91 -14.19 -17.41
C LYS A 198 -18.43 -13.81 -17.60
N LYS A 199 -18.14 -12.50 -17.49
CA LYS A 199 -16.81 -11.91 -17.58
C LYS A 199 -16.59 -11.02 -16.37
N SER A 200 -16.29 -11.67 -15.27
CA SER A 200 -16.09 -11.08 -13.95
C SER A 200 -14.63 -11.18 -13.50
N LEU A 201 -14.33 -10.61 -12.34
CA LEU A 201 -12.98 -10.61 -11.77
C LEU A 201 -12.43 -12.03 -11.58
N ILE A 202 -13.24 -12.97 -11.11
CA ILE A 202 -12.80 -14.38 -10.90
C ILE A 202 -12.50 -15.12 -12.21
N ASP A 203 -13.01 -14.61 -13.34
CA ASP A 203 -12.70 -15.17 -14.66
C ASP A 203 -11.33 -14.70 -15.19
N MET A 204 -10.71 -13.71 -14.55
CA MET A 204 -9.35 -13.30 -14.87
C MET A 204 -8.35 -14.34 -14.36
N SER A 205 -7.54 -14.90 -15.26
CA SER A 205 -6.53 -15.90 -14.91
C SER A 205 -5.57 -15.43 -13.82
N SER A 206 -5.12 -14.17 -13.88
CA SER A 206 -4.21 -13.59 -12.88
C SER A 206 -4.82 -13.47 -11.49
N PHE A 207 -6.13 -13.16 -11.40
CA PHE A 207 -6.82 -13.06 -10.12
C PHE A 207 -7.18 -14.45 -9.56
N LYS A 208 -7.62 -15.36 -10.42
CA LYS A 208 -8.04 -16.72 -10.03
C LYS A 208 -6.92 -17.53 -9.38
N LEU A 209 -5.69 -17.37 -9.86
CA LEU A 209 -4.51 -18.06 -9.30
C LEU A 209 -4.18 -17.56 -7.90
N MET A 210 -4.29 -16.25 -7.66
CA MET A 210 -4.06 -15.61 -6.36
C MET A 210 -5.10 -16.07 -5.33
N HIS A 211 -6.39 -15.91 -5.65
CA HIS A 211 -7.50 -16.24 -4.74
C HIS A 211 -7.57 -17.73 -4.31
N ALA A 212 -6.92 -18.64 -5.03
CA ALA A 212 -6.97 -20.08 -4.73
C ALA A 212 -6.18 -20.49 -3.46
N GLY A 213 -5.29 -19.64 -2.94
CA GLY A 213 -4.34 -19.96 -1.86
C GLY A 213 -4.75 -19.56 -0.44
N LYS A 214 -6.04 -19.31 -0.19
CA LYS A 214 -6.51 -18.53 0.96
C LYS A 214 -6.17 -19.12 2.35
N ASN A 215 -5.68 -18.27 3.25
CA ASN A 215 -5.55 -18.53 4.69
C ASN A 215 -6.83 -18.12 5.44
N ALA A 216 -7.18 -18.86 6.49
CA ALA A 216 -8.53 -18.81 7.08
C ALA A 216 -8.71 -17.87 8.31
N ASN A 217 -7.75 -17.02 8.67
CA ASN A 217 -7.77 -16.26 9.94
C ASN A 217 -7.18 -14.84 9.82
N VAL A 218 -7.83 -13.93 9.10
CA VAL A 218 -7.43 -12.51 9.00
C VAL A 218 -8.67 -11.60 9.06
N GLU A 219 -8.53 -10.38 9.55
CA GLU A 219 -9.64 -9.42 9.73
C GLU A 219 -10.28 -9.04 8.38
N ALA A 220 -9.43 -8.82 7.38
CA ALA A 220 -9.83 -8.63 5.99
C ALA A 220 -8.65 -8.87 5.04
N THR A 221 -8.95 -9.20 3.79
CA THR A 221 -7.97 -9.32 2.71
C THR A 221 -8.23 -8.23 1.67
N VAL A 222 -7.19 -7.51 1.26
CA VAL A 222 -7.23 -6.49 0.21
C VAL A 222 -6.46 -6.96 -1.00
N TYR A 223 -7.14 -7.07 -2.14
CA TYR A 223 -6.53 -7.33 -3.42
C TYR A 223 -6.36 -6.01 -4.17
N VAL A 224 -5.13 -5.67 -4.56
CA VAL A 224 -4.82 -4.40 -5.24
C VAL A 224 -4.15 -4.68 -6.58
N ARG A 225 -4.66 -4.03 -7.63
CA ARG A 225 -4.05 -4.05 -8.96
C ARG A 225 -2.93 -3.03 -9.01
N ILE A 226 -1.69 -3.48 -8.85
CA ILE A 226 -0.48 -2.63 -8.78
C ILE A 226 0.25 -2.49 -10.14
N LYS A 227 -0.50 -2.47 -11.25
CA LYS A 227 0.08 -2.46 -12.60
C LYS A 227 0.76 -1.15 -12.96
N SER A 228 0.08 -0.04 -12.76
CA SER A 228 0.62 1.31 -12.90
C SER A 228 0.17 2.09 -11.69
N VAL A 229 1.11 2.50 -10.86
CA VAL A 229 0.85 3.23 -9.63
C VAL A 229 1.31 4.66 -9.84
N GLU A 230 0.39 5.60 -9.65
CA GLU A 230 0.72 7.02 -9.62
C GLU A 230 1.57 7.32 -8.38
N MET A 231 2.69 8.01 -8.57
CA MET A 231 3.65 8.36 -7.52
C MET A 231 3.75 9.87 -7.38
N GLY A 232 4.17 10.36 -6.21
CA GLY A 232 4.30 11.79 -5.92
C GLY A 232 2.96 12.50 -5.72
N LYS A 233 2.99 13.83 -5.64
CA LYS A 233 1.80 14.66 -5.41
C LYS A 233 1.03 14.95 -6.71
N ASN A 234 -0.27 15.21 -6.58
CA ASN A 234 -1.13 15.60 -7.73
C ASN A 234 -0.72 16.93 -8.39
N THR A 235 -0.03 17.79 -7.65
CA THR A 235 0.49 19.08 -8.11
C THR A 235 1.76 18.95 -8.94
N ASP A 236 2.37 17.76 -8.99
CA ASP A 236 3.54 17.53 -9.81
C ASP A 236 3.18 17.58 -11.30
N GLY A 237 3.85 18.46 -12.05
CA GLY A 237 3.71 18.55 -13.50
C GLY A 237 4.22 17.31 -14.23
N ILE A 238 5.08 16.51 -13.57
CA ILE A 238 5.58 15.23 -14.06
C ILE A 238 4.75 14.13 -13.38
N ARG A 239 3.81 13.53 -14.12
CA ARG A 239 2.99 12.43 -13.60
C ARG A 239 3.79 11.13 -13.56
N SER A 240 4.64 10.95 -12.56
CA SER A 240 5.38 9.70 -12.39
C SER A 240 4.45 8.52 -12.17
N GLN A 241 4.39 7.62 -13.16
CA GLN A 241 3.80 6.30 -13.02
C GLN A 241 4.89 5.25 -12.89
N THR A 242 4.75 4.38 -11.90
CA THR A 242 5.68 3.27 -11.67
C THR A 242 4.96 1.93 -11.84
N TYR A 243 5.58 1.04 -12.61
CA TYR A 243 5.09 -0.30 -12.84
C TYR A 243 5.57 -1.23 -11.72
N LEU A 244 4.77 -1.39 -10.66
CA LEU A 244 5.17 -2.20 -9.51
C LEU A 244 5.04 -3.70 -9.79
N GLY A 245 3.91 -4.15 -10.33
CA GLY A 245 3.64 -5.57 -10.55
C GLY A 245 2.35 -5.83 -11.32
N SER A 246 1.59 -6.87 -10.96
CA SER A 246 0.28 -7.12 -11.55
C SER A 246 -0.84 -7.01 -10.51
N TRP A 247 -0.82 -7.90 -9.53
CA TRP A 247 -1.72 -7.93 -8.39
C TRP A 247 -0.89 -8.13 -7.13
N ALA A 248 -1.35 -7.56 -6.03
CA ALA A 248 -0.89 -7.91 -4.70
C ALA A 248 -2.11 -8.22 -3.83
N GLU A 249 -1.98 -9.24 -3.01
CA GLU A 249 -2.89 -9.58 -1.94
C GLU A 249 -2.29 -9.06 -0.63
N PHE A 250 -3.11 -8.49 0.25
CA PHE A 250 -2.71 -7.99 1.55
C PHE A 250 -3.70 -8.44 2.62
N ASP A 251 -3.22 -9.25 3.55
CA ASP A 251 -3.94 -9.59 4.76
C ASP A 251 -3.78 -8.46 5.78
N LEU A 252 -4.91 -7.93 6.24
CA LEU A 252 -4.97 -6.87 7.24
C LEU A 252 -5.03 -7.46 8.64
N LYS A 253 -4.20 -6.90 9.52
CA LYS A 253 -4.25 -7.12 10.95
C LYS A 253 -4.24 -5.79 11.70
N LEU A 254 -5.15 -5.65 12.66
CA LEU A 254 -5.33 -4.40 13.41
C LEU A 254 -4.79 -4.56 14.84
N ASN A 255 -4.07 -3.54 15.30
CA ASN A 255 -3.63 -3.40 16.68
C ASN A 255 -3.87 -1.96 17.13
N GLU A 256 -3.97 -1.69 18.43
CA GLU A 256 -4.38 -0.40 18.99
C GLU A 256 -3.67 0.81 18.34
N ASN A 257 -2.35 0.72 18.13
CA ASN A 257 -1.55 1.80 17.53
C ASN A 257 -1.00 1.48 16.14
N ALA A 258 -1.35 0.33 15.54
CA ALA A 258 -0.74 -0.08 14.29
C ALA A 258 -1.68 -0.84 13.37
N ILE A 259 -1.57 -0.56 12.07
CA ILE A 259 -2.24 -1.32 11.00
C ILE A 259 -1.15 -2.07 10.24
N TYR A 260 -1.28 -3.39 10.19
CA TYR A 260 -0.36 -4.28 9.48
C TYR A 260 -1.03 -4.81 8.21
N CYS A 261 -0.34 -4.72 7.08
CA CYS A 261 -0.76 -5.30 5.82
C CYS A 261 0.35 -6.26 5.35
N SER A 262 0.14 -7.57 5.55
CA SER A 262 1.10 -8.59 5.11
C SER A 262 0.67 -9.12 3.76
N GLY A 263 1.53 -9.05 2.76
CA GLY A 263 1.11 -9.29 1.39
C GLY A 263 1.95 -10.27 0.59
N ILE A 264 1.36 -10.69 -0.52
CA ILE A 264 1.97 -11.55 -1.53
C ILE A 264 1.77 -10.87 -2.89
N SER A 265 2.86 -10.69 -3.62
CA SER A 265 2.78 -10.17 -4.99
C SER A 265 2.60 -11.31 -5.99
N HIS A 266 1.74 -11.08 -6.96
CA HIS A 266 1.43 -11.99 -8.05
C HIS A 266 1.78 -11.33 -9.38
N GLY A 267 2.39 -12.08 -10.29
CA GLY A 267 2.76 -11.58 -11.62
C GLY A 267 3.73 -12.49 -12.34
N SER A 268 3.72 -12.42 -13.67
CA SER A 268 4.63 -13.15 -14.55
C SER A 268 5.93 -12.38 -14.79
N ASP A 269 7.03 -13.09 -15.01
CA ASP A 269 8.40 -12.57 -15.19
C ASP A 269 8.66 -11.80 -16.49
N THR A 270 7.60 -11.40 -17.21
CA THR A 270 7.71 -10.93 -18.60
C THR A 270 7.75 -9.40 -18.75
N THR A 271 7.82 -8.64 -17.66
CA THR A 271 7.75 -7.17 -17.67
C THR A 271 8.85 -6.54 -16.81
N HIS A 272 9.36 -5.36 -17.20
CA HIS A 272 10.27 -4.56 -16.38
C HIS A 272 9.50 -3.87 -15.25
N THR A 273 9.26 -4.60 -14.16
CA THR A 273 8.54 -4.10 -12.98
C THR A 273 9.44 -4.08 -11.76
N PHE A 274 9.04 -3.29 -10.75
CA PHE A 274 9.75 -3.21 -9.47
C PHE A 274 9.90 -4.61 -8.83
N ILE A 275 8.81 -5.38 -8.77
CA ILE A 275 8.81 -6.75 -8.24
C ILE A 275 9.81 -7.65 -8.97
N ASN A 276 9.91 -7.54 -10.31
CA ASN A 276 10.85 -8.35 -11.09
C ASN A 276 12.31 -7.90 -10.89
N ALA A 277 12.55 -6.61 -10.68
CA ALA A 277 13.87 -6.13 -10.30
C ALA A 277 14.30 -6.69 -8.94
N LEU A 278 13.39 -6.75 -7.96
CA LEU A 278 13.63 -7.30 -6.62
C LEU A 278 13.91 -8.81 -6.63
N ARG A 279 13.24 -9.59 -7.49
CA ARG A 279 13.46 -11.04 -7.63
C ARG A 279 14.91 -11.41 -7.98
N ARG A 280 15.64 -10.49 -8.61
CA ARG A 280 17.04 -10.68 -9.01
C ARG A 280 18.05 -10.24 -7.94
N GLN A 281 17.58 -9.67 -6.83
CA GLN A 281 18.45 -9.19 -5.77
C GLN A 281 18.66 -10.24 -4.68
N GLN A 282 19.88 -10.33 -4.17
CA GLN A 282 20.20 -10.98 -2.92
C GLN A 282 19.78 -10.07 -1.78
N PRO A 283 19.04 -10.56 -0.78
CA PRO A 283 18.55 -9.71 0.28
C PRO A 283 19.71 -9.22 1.18
N VAL A 284 19.50 -8.05 1.76
CA VAL A 284 20.41 -7.43 2.74
C VAL A 284 19.93 -7.73 4.15
N GLU A 285 20.82 -7.66 5.13
CA GLU A 285 20.54 -7.92 6.54
C GLU A 285 20.78 -6.67 7.41
N GLY A 286 19.87 -6.45 8.36
CA GLY A 286 19.92 -5.34 9.32
C GLY A 286 19.38 -4.03 8.74
N PHE A 287 19.01 -3.11 9.64
CA PHE A 287 18.45 -1.81 9.27
C PHE A 287 19.52 -0.71 9.36
N PRO A 288 19.39 0.40 8.59
CA PRO A 288 20.45 1.40 8.48
C PRO A 288 20.43 2.47 9.59
N GLY A 289 19.77 2.27 10.74
CA GLY A 289 19.59 3.28 11.80
C GLY A 289 20.88 4.01 12.22
N GLU A 290 21.97 3.27 12.45
CA GLU A 290 23.28 3.82 12.83
C GLU A 290 23.95 4.67 11.72
N ARG A 291 23.42 4.61 10.49
CA ARG A 291 23.91 5.31 9.30
C ARG A 291 22.95 6.40 8.83
N LEU A 292 21.90 6.69 9.59
CA LEU A 292 20.91 7.70 9.27
C LEU A 292 21.00 8.83 10.31
N PRO A 293 21.04 10.11 9.90
CA PRO A 293 20.94 11.23 10.84
C PRO A 293 19.71 11.11 11.74
N LEU A 294 19.83 11.56 12.99
CA LEU A 294 18.73 11.56 13.97
C LEU A 294 17.46 12.26 13.45
N SER A 295 17.61 13.29 12.63
CA SER A 295 16.50 14.07 12.04
C SER A 295 15.93 13.47 10.75
N THR A 296 16.27 12.22 10.41
CA THR A 296 15.73 11.52 9.25
C THR A 296 14.23 11.30 9.40
N PHE A 297 13.48 11.74 8.39
CA PHE A 297 12.03 11.55 8.30
C PHE A 297 11.61 10.70 7.09
N PHE A 298 12.53 10.41 6.18
CA PHE A 298 12.35 9.46 5.09
C PHE A 298 13.66 8.72 4.85
N TYR A 299 13.61 7.41 4.69
CA TYR A 299 14.69 6.66 4.08
C TYR A 299 14.17 5.48 3.28
N ASP A 300 14.98 5.04 2.32
CA ASP A 300 14.87 3.73 1.72
C ASP A 300 16.22 3.00 1.73
N CYS A 301 16.16 1.68 1.66
CA CYS A 301 17.32 0.83 1.52
C CYS A 301 16.99 -0.28 0.53
N TRP A 302 17.78 -0.35 -0.54
CA TRP A 302 17.63 -1.28 -1.64
C TRP A 302 18.77 -2.28 -1.64
N ALA A 303 18.46 -3.55 -1.82
CA ALA A 303 19.44 -4.52 -2.28
C ALA A 303 19.75 -4.28 -3.77
N ILE A 304 21.03 -4.28 -4.11
CA ILE A 304 21.54 -4.01 -5.47
C ILE A 304 22.63 -5.01 -5.90
N SER A 305 22.52 -6.27 -5.48
CA SER A 305 23.45 -7.32 -5.92
C SER A 305 23.44 -7.51 -7.44
N ASP A 306 22.31 -7.24 -8.10
CA ASP A 306 22.14 -7.20 -9.56
C ASP A 306 21.77 -5.77 -9.98
N MET A 307 22.81 -4.95 -10.15
CA MET A 307 22.71 -3.55 -10.55
C MET A 307 22.06 -3.39 -11.93
N ASP A 308 22.27 -4.33 -12.86
CA ASP A 308 21.67 -4.25 -14.20
C ASP A 308 20.14 -4.33 -14.13
N ALA A 309 19.60 -5.22 -13.30
CA ALA A 309 18.16 -5.32 -13.07
C ALA A 309 17.58 -4.03 -12.48
N MET A 310 18.27 -3.45 -11.50
CA MET A 310 17.85 -2.23 -10.82
C MET A 310 17.89 -1.02 -11.76
N CYS A 311 19.00 -0.81 -12.46
CA CYS A 311 19.14 0.29 -13.43
C CYS A 311 18.15 0.17 -14.59
N SER A 312 17.89 -1.06 -15.08
CA SER A 312 16.89 -1.26 -16.13
C SER A 312 15.50 -0.81 -15.69
N PHE A 313 15.16 -1.00 -14.42
CA PHE A 313 13.88 -0.56 -13.86
C PHE A 313 13.83 0.97 -13.60
N THR A 314 14.90 1.55 -13.07
CA THR A 314 14.94 2.99 -12.73
C THR A 314 15.06 3.89 -13.96
N ALA A 315 15.75 3.45 -15.01
CA ALA A 315 15.88 4.18 -16.27
C ALA A 315 14.54 4.33 -17.04
N GLU A 316 13.59 3.43 -16.83
CA GLU A 316 12.28 3.49 -17.48
C GLU A 316 11.33 4.52 -16.86
N GLN A 317 11.62 5.02 -15.66
CA GLN A 317 10.74 5.93 -14.92
C GLN A 317 10.62 7.29 -15.62
N GLU A 318 9.42 7.89 -15.61
CA GLU A 318 9.17 9.12 -16.37
C GLU A 318 10.00 10.32 -15.91
N TYR A 319 10.29 10.42 -14.61
CA TYR A 319 11.14 11.49 -14.07
C TYR A 319 12.61 11.37 -14.53
N ALA A 320 13.07 10.16 -14.88
CA ALA A 320 14.40 9.97 -15.45
C ALA A 320 14.48 10.54 -16.87
N LYS A 321 13.37 10.52 -17.64
CA LYS A 321 13.31 10.84 -19.08
C LYS A 321 13.38 12.32 -19.43
N ALA A 322 13.16 13.22 -18.46
CA ALA A 322 12.95 14.64 -18.72
C ALA A 322 14.21 15.42 -19.17
N THR A 323 15.41 14.83 -19.19
CA THR A 323 16.66 15.60 -19.39
C THR A 323 17.79 14.86 -20.12
N TYR A 324 17.47 14.03 -21.12
CA TYR A 324 18.47 13.26 -21.87
C TYR A 324 19.07 14.03 -23.07
N SER A 325 20.17 14.75 -22.85
CA SER A 325 21.12 15.01 -23.94
C SER A 325 21.99 13.76 -24.15
N ASP A 326 22.55 13.59 -25.36
CA ASP A 326 23.48 12.48 -25.64
C ASP A 326 24.66 12.48 -24.66
N TYR A 327 25.15 13.68 -24.28
CA TYR A 327 26.18 13.85 -23.28
C TYR A 327 25.78 13.25 -21.92
N ILE A 328 24.60 13.61 -21.40
CA ILE A 328 24.10 13.14 -20.09
C ILE A 328 23.96 11.63 -20.10
N LYS A 329 23.44 11.06 -21.20
CA LYS A 329 23.29 9.61 -21.36
C LYS A 329 24.64 8.87 -21.27
N GLU A 330 25.65 9.37 -21.98
CA GLU A 330 27.01 8.80 -21.89
C GLU A 330 27.59 8.92 -20.47
N ARG A 331 27.32 10.03 -19.77
CA ARG A 331 27.75 10.19 -18.37
C ARG A 331 27.06 9.18 -17.46
N ASP A 332 25.76 8.97 -17.62
CA ASP A 332 25.00 7.99 -16.84
C ASP A 332 25.54 6.57 -17.05
N GLU A 333 25.83 6.17 -18.30
CA GLU A 333 26.44 4.88 -18.60
C GLU A 333 27.82 4.72 -17.93
N GLU A 334 28.69 5.74 -17.98
CA GLU A 334 29.99 5.71 -17.30
C GLU A 334 29.87 5.59 -15.77
N TRP A 335 28.92 6.29 -15.17
CA TRP A 335 28.70 6.22 -13.72
C TRP A 335 28.04 4.91 -13.29
N MET A 336 27.17 4.34 -14.11
CA MET A 336 26.62 3.00 -13.89
C MET A 336 27.73 1.96 -13.89
N ASP A 337 28.66 2.01 -14.85
CA ASP A 337 29.82 1.12 -14.90
C ASP A 337 30.74 1.29 -13.68
N PHE A 338 30.91 2.53 -13.22
CA PHE A 338 31.61 2.80 -11.97
C PHE A 338 30.92 2.12 -10.78
N LEU A 339 29.61 2.28 -10.62
CA LEU A 339 28.88 1.66 -9.51
C LEU A 339 28.91 0.14 -9.59
N LYS A 340 28.69 -0.47 -10.76
CA LYS A 340 28.80 -1.93 -10.95
C LYS A 340 30.13 -2.48 -10.47
N MET A 341 31.23 -1.76 -10.74
CA MET A 341 32.57 -2.22 -10.38
C MET A 341 32.88 -2.02 -8.89
N TYR A 342 32.52 -0.86 -8.32
CA TYR A 342 33.02 -0.45 -7.00
C TYR A 342 31.98 -0.46 -5.88
N ALA A 343 30.69 -0.38 -6.17
CA ALA A 343 29.63 -0.43 -5.18
C ALA A 343 29.55 -1.81 -4.52
N GLY A 344 29.10 -1.82 -3.26
CA GLY A 344 28.67 -3.02 -2.56
C GLY A 344 27.29 -3.49 -3.02
N ASP A 345 26.56 -4.11 -2.11
CA ASP A 345 25.31 -4.85 -2.35
C ASP A 345 24.05 -4.12 -1.92
N GLN A 346 24.16 -2.88 -1.41
CA GLN A 346 23.01 -2.07 -1.00
C GLN A 346 23.17 -0.59 -1.36
N VAL A 347 22.05 0.12 -1.48
CA VAL A 347 21.99 1.59 -1.56
C VAL A 347 21.04 2.06 -0.47
N ILE A 348 21.39 3.14 0.23
CA ILE A 348 20.52 3.81 1.20
C ILE A 348 20.31 5.23 0.74
N SER A 349 19.06 5.69 0.69
CA SER A 349 18.74 7.09 0.44
C SER A 349 17.99 7.64 1.63
N CYS A 350 18.25 8.87 2.04
CA CYS A 350 17.54 9.49 3.15
C CYS A 350 17.29 10.99 2.95
N LEU A 351 16.17 11.44 3.49
CA LEU A 351 15.85 12.85 3.70
C LEU A 351 15.84 13.14 5.20
N PHE A 352 16.48 14.23 5.59
CA PHE A 352 16.60 14.65 6.98
C PHE A 352 16.59 16.16 7.11
N GLN A 353 16.26 16.66 8.30
CA GLN A 353 16.17 18.11 8.53
C GLN A 353 17.57 18.71 8.72
N SER A 354 17.77 19.86 8.07
CA SER A 354 18.93 20.73 8.28
C SER A 354 18.97 21.27 9.71
N LYS A 355 20.17 21.56 10.25
CA LYS A 355 20.32 22.32 11.50
C LYS A 355 19.94 23.80 11.32
N ASP A 356 19.86 24.28 10.08
CA ASP A 356 19.33 25.59 9.75
C ASP A 356 17.80 25.55 9.76
N THR A 357 17.21 26.04 10.85
CA THR A 357 15.75 26.06 11.05
C THR A 357 15.01 27.02 10.12
N VAL A 358 15.72 27.86 9.36
CA VAL A 358 15.12 28.75 8.35
C VAL A 358 15.06 28.08 6.99
N ASN A 359 15.85 27.02 6.76
CA ASN A 359 15.84 26.31 5.50
C ASN A 359 14.68 25.29 5.48
N GLU A 360 13.70 25.55 4.61
CA GLU A 360 12.55 24.67 4.42
C GLU A 360 12.87 23.48 3.50
N ILE A 361 14.03 23.47 2.82
CA ILE A 361 14.47 22.39 1.94
C ILE A 361 15.16 21.31 2.77
N PRO A 362 14.76 20.03 2.65
CA PRO A 362 15.39 18.94 3.39
C PRO A 362 16.78 18.65 2.84
N CYS A 363 17.67 18.14 3.71
CA CYS A 363 18.92 17.57 3.25
C CYS A 363 18.66 16.18 2.65
N ALA A 364 19.36 15.87 1.56
CA ALA A 364 19.23 14.61 0.83
C ALA A 364 20.58 13.94 0.61
N VAL A 365 20.71 12.68 1.02
CA VAL A 365 21.93 11.89 0.81
C VAL A 365 21.58 10.48 0.35
N MET A 366 22.26 10.03 -0.69
CA MET A 366 22.37 8.62 -1.08
C MET A 366 23.74 8.10 -0.64
N SER A 367 23.77 6.97 0.05
CA SER A 367 24.96 6.31 0.56
C SER A 367 25.11 4.93 -0.05
N VAL A 368 26.27 4.67 -0.64
CA VAL A 368 26.59 3.40 -1.28
C VAL A 368 27.88 2.86 -0.67
N PRO A 369 27.89 1.65 -0.06
CA PRO A 369 29.13 1.04 0.42
C PRO A 369 30.07 0.78 -0.75
N VAL A 370 31.38 0.88 -0.51
CA VAL A 370 32.40 0.75 -1.54
C VAL A 370 33.35 -0.40 -1.21
N LYS A 371 33.51 -1.34 -2.15
CA LYS A 371 34.38 -2.53 -2.00
C LYS A 371 35.84 -2.16 -1.72
N ASN A 372 36.36 -1.13 -2.40
CA ASN A 372 37.71 -0.62 -2.21
C ASN A 372 37.77 0.89 -2.44
N VAL A 373 37.73 1.66 -1.35
CA VAL A 373 37.70 3.13 -1.39
C VAL A 373 38.88 3.72 -2.16
N LEU A 374 40.09 3.21 -1.94
CA LEU A 374 41.30 3.77 -2.57
C LEU A 374 41.28 3.60 -4.09
N GLN A 375 40.85 2.43 -4.59
CA GLN A 375 40.73 2.18 -6.02
C GLN A 375 39.56 2.98 -6.63
N ALA A 376 38.42 3.01 -5.95
CA ALA A 376 37.25 3.77 -6.37
C ALA A 376 37.56 5.27 -6.47
N GLU A 377 38.23 5.85 -5.48
CA GLU A 377 38.60 7.28 -5.49
C GLU A 377 39.60 7.61 -6.60
N ARG A 378 40.61 6.75 -6.83
CA ARG A 378 41.53 6.92 -7.96
C ARG A 378 40.80 6.87 -9.30
N ARG A 379 39.87 5.92 -9.46
CA ARG A 379 39.06 5.81 -10.68
C ARG A 379 38.15 7.02 -10.84
N LEU A 380 37.51 7.49 -9.77
CA LEU A 380 36.69 8.71 -9.78
C LEU A 380 37.53 9.90 -10.27
N GLN A 381 38.69 10.14 -9.69
CA GLN A 381 39.58 11.24 -10.09
C GLN A 381 40.00 11.12 -11.56
N SER A 382 40.31 9.92 -12.03
CA SER A 382 40.60 9.66 -13.44
C SER A 382 39.41 10.03 -14.33
N LEU A 383 38.19 9.59 -13.99
CA LEU A 383 36.98 9.88 -14.76
C LEU A 383 36.71 11.38 -14.81
N LEU A 384 36.81 12.08 -13.68
CA LEU A 384 36.61 13.53 -13.61
C LEU A 384 37.64 14.30 -14.45
N TYR A 385 38.87 13.79 -14.55
CA TYR A 385 39.91 14.40 -15.37
C TYR A 385 39.71 14.16 -16.87
N THR A 386 39.25 12.97 -17.26
CA THR A 386 39.10 12.58 -18.67
C THR A 386 37.73 12.90 -19.27
N SER A 387 36.71 13.14 -18.44
CA SER A 387 35.35 13.43 -18.92
C SER A 387 35.33 14.68 -19.80
N PRO A 388 34.74 14.62 -21.00
CA PRO A 388 34.54 15.80 -21.81
C PRO A 388 33.66 16.82 -21.06
N LYS A 389 33.82 18.10 -21.40
CA LYS A 389 32.90 19.14 -20.92
C LYS A 389 31.66 19.15 -21.80
N GLU A 390 30.49 19.28 -21.18
CA GLU A 390 29.26 19.54 -21.92
C GLU A 390 29.31 20.91 -22.58
N VAL A 391 28.93 20.97 -23.86
CA VAL A 391 28.82 22.22 -24.62
C VAL A 391 27.63 23.02 -24.10
N ASP A 392 27.83 24.32 -23.87
CA ASP A 392 26.81 25.23 -23.35
C ASP A 392 26.17 24.81 -22.00
N ALA A 393 26.95 24.08 -21.19
CA ALA A 393 26.50 23.66 -19.86
C ALA A 393 26.11 24.87 -18.99
N PRO A 394 24.98 24.80 -18.25
CA PRO A 394 24.67 25.76 -17.20
C PRO A 394 25.82 25.85 -16.20
N PRO A 395 26.06 27.02 -15.59
CA PRO A 395 27.10 27.17 -14.60
C PRO A 395 26.90 26.19 -13.43
N VAL A 396 28.00 25.65 -12.92
CA VAL A 396 27.98 24.84 -11.70
C VAL A 396 27.43 25.70 -10.55
N PRO A 397 26.43 25.23 -9.78
CA PRO A 397 25.92 25.97 -8.63
C PRO A 397 27.05 26.36 -7.68
N GLN A 398 27.09 27.62 -7.26
CA GLN A 398 28.05 28.09 -6.25
C GLN A 398 27.56 27.74 -4.85
N ALA A 399 27.45 26.44 -4.55
CA ALA A 399 27.16 25.97 -3.20
C ALA A 399 28.49 25.73 -2.48
N TYR A 400 28.63 26.31 -1.29
CA TYR A 400 29.82 26.14 -0.45
C TYR A 400 29.46 25.33 0.80
N PRO A 401 30.37 24.48 1.29
CA PRO A 401 30.23 23.84 2.59
C PRO A 401 29.97 24.87 3.70
N ASP A 402 28.90 24.71 4.47
CA ASP A 402 28.64 25.55 5.65
C ASP A 402 29.34 24.96 6.88
N TYR A 403 30.64 25.18 6.97
CA TYR A 403 31.43 24.73 8.14
C TYR A 403 31.16 25.52 9.41
N HIS A 404 30.43 26.64 9.35
CA HIS A 404 30.00 27.34 10.56
C HIS A 404 28.90 26.53 11.25
N LEU A 405 27.95 26.02 10.47
CA LEU A 405 26.87 25.18 10.96
C LEU A 405 27.29 23.71 11.16
N TYR A 406 28.21 23.21 10.31
CA TYR A 406 28.65 21.81 10.26
C TYR A 406 30.17 21.66 10.42
N PRO A 407 30.74 22.01 11.59
CA PRO A 407 32.18 22.09 11.79
C PRO A 407 32.89 20.73 11.70
N LYS A 408 32.23 19.62 12.03
CA LYS A 408 32.86 18.27 12.00
C LYS A 408 33.04 17.75 10.59
N ALA A 409 32.32 18.30 9.61
CA ALA A 409 32.49 17.99 8.19
C ALA A 409 33.73 18.65 7.56
N LYS A 410 34.51 19.42 8.34
CA LYS A 410 35.73 20.07 7.86
C LYS A 410 36.86 19.06 7.64
N GLY A 411 37.48 19.12 6.46
CA GLY A 411 38.60 18.26 6.08
C GLY A 411 38.24 17.11 5.15
N TYR A 412 36.95 16.87 4.92
CA TYR A 412 36.47 15.94 3.90
C TYR A 412 36.56 16.56 2.50
N ARG A 413 36.79 15.70 1.50
CA ARG A 413 36.97 16.11 0.11
C ARG A 413 35.70 15.85 -0.68
N TYR A 414 35.16 16.93 -1.25
CA TYR A 414 33.97 16.90 -2.07
C TYR A 414 34.35 16.99 -3.55
N TYR A 415 33.67 16.22 -4.38
CA TYR A 415 33.80 16.24 -5.82
C TYR A 415 32.45 16.58 -6.44
N ILE A 416 32.46 17.15 -7.65
CA ILE A 416 31.25 17.41 -8.43
C ILE A 416 31.32 16.51 -9.66
N LEU A 417 30.29 15.69 -9.85
CA LEU A 417 30.20 14.85 -11.03
C LEU A 417 29.83 15.70 -12.26
N PRO A 418 30.28 15.32 -13.46
CA PRO A 418 29.71 15.81 -14.71
C PRO A 418 28.20 15.63 -14.70
N ARG A 419 27.48 16.52 -15.39
CA ARG A 419 26.01 16.51 -15.44
C ARG A 419 25.49 15.11 -15.81
N ASN A 420 24.68 14.53 -14.93
CA ASN A 420 24.18 13.15 -15.00
C ASN A 420 22.82 13.08 -14.28
N THR A 421 22.03 12.04 -14.54
CA THR A 421 20.72 11.82 -13.89
C THR A 421 20.72 10.67 -12.88
N LEU A 422 21.88 10.08 -12.58
CA LEU A 422 21.96 8.88 -11.75
C LEU A 422 21.34 9.06 -10.36
N LEU A 423 21.62 10.15 -9.66
CA LEU A 423 21.03 10.42 -8.34
C LEU A 423 19.49 10.46 -8.45
N THR A 424 18.97 11.17 -9.44
CA THR A 424 17.54 11.25 -9.74
C THR A 424 16.94 9.88 -10.06
N GLN A 425 17.60 9.08 -10.89
CA GLN A 425 17.13 7.75 -11.27
C GLN A 425 17.03 6.81 -10.06
N LEU A 426 18.02 6.84 -9.17
CA LEU A 426 18.09 5.91 -8.05
C LEU A 426 17.23 6.33 -6.84
N THR A 427 17.02 7.64 -6.64
CA THR A 427 16.36 8.17 -5.43
C THR A 427 15.02 8.86 -5.71
N GLY A 428 14.68 9.12 -6.98
CA GLY A 428 13.53 9.96 -7.35
C GLY A 428 13.66 11.44 -6.98
N ILE A 429 14.77 11.85 -6.36
CA ILE A 429 15.03 13.23 -5.94
C ILE A 429 15.48 14.03 -7.15
N THR A 430 14.71 15.04 -7.54
CA THR A 430 15.00 15.82 -8.76
C THR A 430 15.42 17.26 -8.50
N GLU A 431 15.71 17.59 -7.24
CA GLU A 431 16.30 18.89 -6.92
C GLU A 431 17.73 18.98 -7.51
N SER A 432 18.06 20.12 -8.12
CA SER A 432 19.35 20.36 -8.78
C SER A 432 19.66 19.36 -9.90
N ALA A 433 18.66 19.09 -10.75
CA ALA A 433 18.46 17.90 -11.61
C ALA A 433 19.64 17.28 -12.39
N LEU A 434 20.85 17.84 -12.40
CA LEU A 434 22.01 17.23 -13.06
C LEU A 434 23.36 17.37 -12.33
N TYR A 435 23.52 18.24 -11.32
CA TYR A 435 24.81 18.37 -10.61
C TYR A 435 24.78 17.56 -9.31
N THR A 436 25.51 16.43 -9.31
CA THR A 436 25.64 15.57 -8.13
C THR A 436 26.97 15.83 -7.43
N TYR A 437 26.91 16.11 -6.13
CA TYR A 437 28.08 16.20 -5.26
C TYR A 437 28.38 14.83 -4.68
N VAL A 438 29.66 14.47 -4.57
CA VAL A 438 30.07 13.19 -3.97
C VAL A 438 31.21 13.33 -2.97
N CYS A 439 31.20 12.48 -1.95
CA CYS A 439 32.23 12.40 -0.92
C CYS A 439 32.45 10.94 -0.50
N PHE A 440 33.71 10.52 -0.34
CA PHE A 440 34.02 9.25 0.32
C PHE A 440 34.04 9.44 1.83
N TYR A 441 33.26 8.64 2.54
CA TYR A 441 33.08 8.74 4.00
C TYR A 441 32.92 7.34 4.61
N ARG A 442 33.77 6.98 5.58
CA ARG A 442 33.70 5.71 6.33
C ARG A 442 33.36 4.47 5.48
N GLY A 443 34.08 4.27 4.38
CA GLY A 443 33.87 3.12 3.48
C GLY A 443 32.73 3.25 2.47
N HIS A 444 32.02 4.39 2.46
CA HIS A 444 30.88 4.66 1.58
C HIS A 444 31.19 5.80 0.61
N LEU A 445 30.51 5.79 -0.53
CA LEU A 445 30.38 6.90 -1.45
C LEU A 445 29.04 7.57 -1.17
N LEU A 446 29.09 8.78 -0.63
CA LEU A 446 27.94 9.63 -0.43
C LEU A 446 27.68 10.45 -1.69
N MET A 447 26.42 10.61 -2.07
CA MET A 447 25.97 11.44 -3.18
C MET A 447 24.81 12.32 -2.74
N ALA A 448 24.77 13.57 -3.20
CA ALA A 448 23.75 14.54 -2.84
C ALA A 448 23.51 15.57 -3.95
N PRO A 449 22.34 16.23 -3.98
CA PRO A 449 22.06 17.30 -4.93
C PRO A 449 22.87 18.58 -4.65
N ASP A 450 23.40 18.72 -3.43
CA ASP A 450 24.15 19.87 -2.96
C ASP A 450 25.22 19.48 -1.91
N VAL A 451 26.20 20.35 -1.71
CA VAL A 451 27.29 20.10 -0.76
C VAL A 451 26.87 20.27 0.71
N VAL A 452 25.83 21.06 0.99
CA VAL A 452 25.34 21.31 2.36
C VAL A 452 24.74 20.02 2.93
N SER A 453 23.96 19.29 2.14
CA SER A 453 23.44 17.96 2.48
C SER A 453 24.55 16.98 2.87
N LEU A 454 25.66 16.93 2.13
CA LEU A 454 26.81 16.08 2.49
C LEU A 454 27.46 16.52 3.80
N THR A 455 27.66 17.84 3.99
CA THR A 455 28.27 18.35 5.21
C THR A 455 27.39 18.12 6.44
N ALA A 456 26.08 18.29 6.31
CA ALA A 456 25.12 18.07 7.37
C ALA A 456 25.07 16.59 7.79
N TYR A 457 25.07 15.69 6.80
CA TYR A 457 25.12 14.24 7.05
C TYR A 457 26.41 13.85 7.79
N ILE A 458 27.57 14.25 7.29
CA ILE A 458 28.86 13.92 7.91
C ILE A 458 28.93 14.50 9.33
N ASP A 459 28.47 15.73 9.56
CA ASP A 459 28.46 16.34 10.88
C ASP A 459 27.57 15.57 11.87
N ALA A 460 26.37 15.15 11.46
CA ALA A 460 25.49 14.31 12.29
C ALA A 460 26.18 12.98 12.66
N MET A 461 26.79 12.29 11.68
CA MET A 461 27.46 11.01 11.91
C MET A 461 28.71 11.12 12.79
N GLU A 462 29.46 12.22 12.69
CA GLU A 462 30.62 12.48 13.55
C GLU A 462 30.23 12.91 14.98
N ASN A 463 28.99 13.34 15.20
CA ASN A 463 28.44 13.67 16.51
C ASN A 463 27.63 12.52 17.13
N GLU A 464 27.57 11.34 16.47
CA GLU A 464 26.75 10.20 16.91
C GLU A 464 25.25 10.56 17.02
N GLU A 465 24.80 11.57 16.26
CA GLU A 465 23.40 11.98 16.13
C GLU A 465 22.72 11.06 15.09
N VAL A 466 22.45 9.82 15.48
CA VAL A 466 21.90 8.77 14.61
C VAL A 466 20.44 8.45 14.95
N LEU A 467 19.74 7.84 13.99
CA LEU A 467 18.33 7.43 14.14
C LEU A 467 18.15 6.18 15.02
N ASP A 468 19.20 5.35 15.13
CA ASP A 468 19.20 4.14 15.94
C ASP A 468 18.84 4.43 17.41
N GLY A 469 18.01 3.58 18.01
CA GLY A 469 17.56 3.73 19.39
C GLY A 469 16.40 4.72 19.59
N ILE A 470 15.90 5.38 18.54
CA ILE A 470 14.70 6.20 18.62
C ILE A 470 13.46 5.31 18.73
N PRO A 471 12.63 5.44 19.79
CA PRO A 471 11.55 4.49 20.05
C PRO A 471 10.59 4.25 18.89
N LEU A 472 10.21 5.33 18.17
CA LEU A 472 9.31 5.24 17.03
C LEU A 472 9.93 4.52 15.84
N TYR A 473 11.25 4.68 15.65
CA TYR A 473 12.01 3.94 14.64
C TYR A 473 12.10 2.45 15.01
N GLU A 474 12.50 2.15 16.26
CA GLU A 474 12.61 0.78 16.78
C GLU A 474 11.30 0.01 16.71
N GLU A 475 10.18 0.65 17.07
CA GLU A 475 8.86 0.05 16.96
C GLU A 475 8.47 -0.23 15.50
N GLY A 476 8.78 0.70 14.60
CA GLY A 476 8.49 0.54 13.18
C GLY A 476 9.29 -0.60 12.54
N ILE A 477 10.58 -0.76 12.86
CA ILE A 477 11.39 -1.88 12.35
C ILE A 477 11.15 -3.19 13.10
N GLY A 478 10.71 -3.15 14.36
CA GLY A 478 10.53 -4.34 15.20
C GLY A 478 9.49 -5.34 14.71
N SER A 479 8.61 -4.91 13.80
CA SER A 479 7.60 -5.76 13.15
C SER A 479 8.02 -6.28 11.76
N LEU A 480 9.18 -5.84 11.25
CA LEU A 480 9.68 -6.16 9.93
C LEU A 480 10.71 -7.30 9.98
N SER A 481 10.92 -7.96 8.85
CA SER A 481 11.99 -8.96 8.72
C SER A 481 13.36 -8.29 8.79
N PRO A 482 14.35 -8.85 9.51
CA PRO A 482 15.72 -8.32 9.50
C PRO A 482 16.43 -8.52 8.15
N THR A 483 15.87 -9.35 7.27
CA THR A 483 16.40 -9.66 5.94
C THR A 483 15.39 -9.26 4.87
N TYR A 484 15.79 -8.42 3.91
CA TYR A 484 14.88 -7.84 2.92
C TYR A 484 15.57 -7.48 1.59
N SER A 485 14.79 -7.35 0.52
CA SER A 485 15.28 -6.84 -0.78
C SER A 485 15.07 -5.33 -0.90
N PHE A 486 14.08 -4.78 -0.20
CA PHE A 486 13.85 -3.34 -0.09
C PHE A 486 13.15 -3.04 1.23
N VAL A 487 13.49 -1.92 1.86
CA VAL A 487 12.70 -1.30 2.93
C VAL A 487 12.64 0.20 2.72
N MET A 488 11.52 0.82 3.09
CA MET A 488 11.32 2.25 3.13
C MET A 488 10.58 2.60 4.40
N MET A 489 10.96 3.69 5.05
CA MET A 489 10.24 4.26 6.17
C MET A 489 10.06 5.75 5.95
N VAL A 490 8.88 6.25 6.30
CA VAL A 490 8.53 7.65 6.10
C VAL A 490 7.62 8.17 7.21
N ASP A 491 7.98 9.29 7.81
CA ASP A 491 7.05 10.12 8.57
C ASP A 491 6.20 10.90 7.56
N MET A 492 4.93 10.51 7.44
CA MET A 492 4.02 11.07 6.46
C MET A 492 3.66 12.53 6.75
N GLU A 493 3.76 13.00 7.98
CA GLU A 493 3.53 14.42 8.31
C GLU A 493 4.59 15.28 7.65
N LYS A 494 5.86 14.95 7.90
CA LYS A 494 7.00 15.65 7.32
C LYS A 494 7.02 15.50 5.82
N MET A 495 6.68 14.32 5.30
CA MET A 495 6.69 14.06 3.87
C MET A 495 5.64 14.86 3.09
N VAL A 496 4.46 15.08 3.68
CA VAL A 496 3.39 15.86 3.05
C VAL A 496 3.78 17.33 2.89
N GLU A 497 4.65 17.85 3.75
CA GLU A 497 5.16 19.23 3.70
C GLU A 497 6.23 19.43 2.60
N GLN A 498 6.89 18.36 2.14
CA GLN A 498 8.03 18.47 1.23
C GLN A 498 7.64 18.87 -0.21
N PRO A 499 8.49 19.58 -0.95
CA PRO A 499 8.27 19.88 -2.37
C PRO A 499 8.09 18.62 -3.25
N GLU A 500 7.46 18.78 -4.42
CA GLU A 500 7.21 17.71 -5.39
C GLU A 500 8.48 16.96 -5.81
N THR A 501 9.62 17.65 -5.81
CA THR A 501 10.94 17.11 -6.20
C THR A 501 11.50 16.03 -5.27
N TYR A 502 10.91 15.84 -4.09
CA TYR A 502 11.38 14.86 -3.09
C TYR A 502 10.44 13.68 -2.87
N VAL A 503 9.21 13.74 -3.39
CA VAL A 503 8.11 12.86 -2.98
C VAL A 503 7.75 11.77 -3.98
N ARG A 504 8.53 11.62 -5.06
CA ARG A 504 8.24 10.76 -6.22
C ARG A 504 8.39 9.25 -5.97
N LEU A 505 8.87 8.84 -4.80
CA LEU A 505 8.93 7.44 -4.40
C LEU A 505 7.72 6.99 -3.55
N ILE A 506 6.84 7.91 -3.16
CA ILE A 506 5.64 7.60 -2.37
C ILE A 506 4.41 7.50 -3.30
N PRO A 507 3.60 6.43 -3.21
CA PRO A 507 2.35 6.33 -3.96
C PRO A 507 1.40 7.51 -3.70
N ASN A 508 0.83 8.06 -4.78
CA ASN A 508 -0.03 9.24 -4.76
C ASN A 508 -1.26 9.07 -3.85
N PHE A 509 -1.75 7.84 -3.69
CA PHE A 509 -2.85 7.51 -2.77
C PHE A 509 -2.63 8.08 -1.36
N PHE A 510 -1.40 8.01 -0.84
CA PHE A 510 -1.09 8.54 0.50
C PHE A 510 -1.19 10.06 0.55
N PHE A 511 -0.84 10.77 -0.53
CA PHE A 511 -1.02 12.22 -0.62
C PHE A 511 -2.48 12.63 -0.83
N ARG A 512 -3.26 11.87 -1.62
CA ARG A 512 -4.71 12.10 -1.76
C ARG A 512 -5.45 12.00 -0.43
N GLN A 513 -4.98 11.09 0.42
CA GLN A 513 -5.52 10.82 1.75
C GLN A 513 -4.62 11.40 2.87
N ALA A 514 -3.85 12.45 2.58
CA ALA A 514 -2.86 13.02 3.50
C ALA A 514 -3.44 13.42 4.86
N LYS A 515 -4.72 13.82 4.90
CA LYS A 515 -5.40 14.16 6.16
C LYS A 515 -5.38 13.02 7.18
N PHE A 516 -5.44 11.77 6.71
CA PHE A 516 -5.37 10.57 7.53
C PHE A 516 -3.91 10.11 7.69
N PHE A 517 -3.18 9.97 6.58
CA PHE A 517 -1.86 9.35 6.62
C PHE A 517 -0.78 10.17 7.34
N ARG A 518 -0.89 11.50 7.41
CA ARG A 518 0.07 12.34 8.16
C ARG A 518 0.25 11.93 9.62
N HIS A 519 -0.73 11.26 10.22
CA HIS A 519 -0.65 10.83 11.61
C HIS A 519 0.14 9.52 11.80
N PHE A 520 0.79 9.02 10.75
CA PHE A 520 1.48 7.72 10.76
C PHE A 520 2.94 7.83 10.31
N VAL A 521 3.78 6.98 10.90
CA VAL A 521 5.00 6.52 10.25
C VAL A 521 4.63 5.30 9.41
N LEU A 522 4.88 5.39 8.10
CA LEU A 522 4.65 4.31 7.15
C LEU A 522 5.96 3.57 6.91
N SER A 523 5.95 2.26 7.15
CA SER A 523 7.03 1.36 6.74
C SER A 523 6.56 0.45 5.61
N ILE A 524 7.34 0.31 4.55
CA ILE A 524 7.10 -0.59 3.43
C ILE A 524 8.32 -1.48 3.26
N GLN A 525 8.15 -2.79 3.36
CA GLN A 525 9.22 -3.77 3.15
C GLN A 525 8.84 -4.74 2.04
N PHE A 526 9.81 -5.11 1.21
CA PHE A 526 9.67 -6.23 0.28
C PHE A 526 10.72 -7.27 0.61
N THR A 527 10.27 -8.49 0.88
CA THR A 527 11.14 -9.66 1.04
C THR A 527 10.96 -10.61 -0.14
N CYS A 528 12.00 -11.33 -0.53
CA CYS A 528 11.96 -12.27 -1.64
C CYS A 528 12.36 -13.67 -1.13
N VAL A 529 11.45 -14.64 -1.25
CA VAL A 529 11.68 -16.03 -0.85
C VAL A 529 11.19 -16.92 -2.00
N GLU A 530 12.05 -17.80 -2.51
CA GLU A 530 11.72 -18.72 -3.62
C GLU A 530 11.06 -18.02 -4.82
N GLU A 531 11.62 -16.87 -5.24
CA GLU A 531 11.12 -16.01 -6.34
C GLU A 531 9.76 -15.33 -6.10
N VAL A 532 9.14 -15.58 -4.95
CA VAL A 532 7.92 -14.87 -4.50
C VAL A 532 8.32 -13.65 -3.70
N VAL A 533 7.76 -12.50 -4.08
CA VAL A 533 7.99 -11.23 -3.36
C VAL A 533 6.81 -10.95 -2.44
N TYR A 534 7.10 -10.73 -1.16
CA TYR A 534 6.15 -10.46 -0.09
C TYR A 534 6.26 -8.98 0.33
N PRO A 535 5.32 -8.12 -0.13
CA PRO A 535 5.21 -6.75 0.37
C PRO A 535 4.56 -6.72 1.76
N ASN A 536 5.20 -6.05 2.71
CA ASN A 536 4.67 -5.80 4.04
C ASN A 536 4.56 -4.29 4.26
N LEU A 537 3.38 -3.80 4.64
CA LEU A 537 3.18 -2.40 5.00
C LEU A 537 2.78 -2.33 6.48
N VAL A 538 3.36 -1.37 7.18
CA VAL A 538 3.07 -1.10 8.59
C VAL A 538 2.78 0.38 8.74
N PHE A 539 1.62 0.72 9.28
CA PHE A 539 1.23 2.07 9.63
C PHE A 539 1.27 2.20 11.14
N LEU A 540 2.29 2.88 11.66
CA LEU A 540 2.44 3.13 13.09
C LEU A 540 1.87 4.50 13.44
N TYR A 541 0.87 4.55 14.31
CA TYR A 541 0.19 5.77 14.69
C TYR A 541 1.04 6.59 15.68
N LYS A 542 1.27 7.86 15.35
CA LYS A 542 2.09 8.77 16.17
C LYS A 542 1.30 9.41 17.34
N GLY A 543 -0.03 9.46 17.24
CA GLY A 543 -0.88 10.25 18.14
C GLY A 543 -0.79 11.76 17.91
N ASP A 544 -1.64 12.52 18.59
CA ASP A 544 -1.59 14.00 18.63
C ASP A 544 -0.45 14.54 19.51
N LYS A 545 0.50 13.69 19.88
CA LYS A 545 1.62 14.03 20.76
C LYS A 545 2.94 13.96 20.01
N ILE A 546 3.18 14.95 19.16
CA ILE A 546 4.53 15.47 18.93
C ILE A 546 4.46 17.00 19.04
#